data_AF-A0A444ZBH2-F1
#
_entry.id   AF-A0A444ZBH2-F1
#
_cell.length_a   1.000
_cell.length_b   1.000
_cell.length_c   1.000
_cell.angle_alpha   90.00
_cell.angle_beta   90.00
_cell.angle_gamma   90.00
#
_symmetry.space_group_name_H-M   'P 1'
#
loop_
_entity.id
_entity.type
_entity.pdbx_description
1 polymer ?
#
loop_
_entity_poly.entity_id
_entity_poly.type
_entity_poly.pdbx_seq_one_letter_code
_entity_poly.pdbx_strand_id
1 'polypeptide(L)'
;MLVLGSFRRNWNDFLLKYGLVDNKWLSDLYENRHIWVPIYLDHHFWVEMRSTQRSESMHSFFNKFITRNSSLIQFVKQYDNCLGSREQRERESDAADFHTFQHVYTHQKFREVQAQLRGKANCITRLTNSALGYSVYEVLEQVFSSIFNKFAVTYDSVAAHVKCQCLLFESRGILCCHTLSVLSFERAAEDTCLANFE
;
A
#
# COMPACT_ATOMS: atom_id res chain seq x y z
N MET A 1 9.27 -12.18 -1.50
CA MET A 1 8.08 -12.98 -1.86
C MET A 1 7.87 -14.03 -0.77
N LEU A 2 6.83 -13.94 0.06
CA LEU A 2 6.51 -15.02 1.00
C LEU A 2 5.92 -16.18 0.21
N VAL A 3 6.59 -17.32 0.21
CA VAL A 3 6.16 -18.52 -0.53
C VAL A 3 4.92 -19.09 0.18
N LEU A 4 3.91 -19.57 -0.56
CA LEU A 4 2.72 -20.25 0.00
C LEU A 4 3.07 -21.28 1.09
N GLY A 5 4.16 -22.01 0.88
CA GLY A 5 4.70 -22.96 1.86
C GLY A 5 5.19 -22.32 3.17
N SER A 6 5.78 -21.13 3.16
CA SER A 6 6.21 -20.46 4.39
C SER A 6 5.04 -19.94 5.21
N PHE A 7 3.98 -19.44 4.56
CA PHE A 7 2.77 -18.99 5.27
C PHE A 7 2.08 -20.16 5.99
N ARG A 8 1.87 -21.29 5.29
CA ARG A 8 1.23 -22.47 5.90
C ARG A 8 2.02 -23.02 7.08
N ARG A 9 3.35 -23.09 6.96
CA ARG A 9 4.23 -23.53 8.05
C ARG A 9 4.14 -22.61 9.27
N ASN A 10 4.29 -21.30 9.05
CA ASN A 10 4.23 -20.31 10.14
C ASN A 10 2.86 -20.33 10.85
N TRP A 11 1.77 -20.55 10.12
CA TRP A 11 0.42 -20.67 10.70
C TRP A 11 0.30 -21.91 11.59
N ASN A 12 0.77 -23.07 11.11
CA ASN A 12 0.75 -24.30 11.90
C ASN A 12 1.65 -24.19 13.15
N ASP A 13 2.83 -23.61 13.03
CA ASP A 13 3.73 -23.37 14.16
C ASP A 13 3.08 -22.46 15.20
N PHE A 14 2.36 -21.42 14.77
CA PHE A 14 1.58 -20.56 15.66
C PHE A 14 0.48 -21.34 16.41
N LEU A 15 -0.31 -22.15 15.71
CA LEU A 15 -1.37 -22.94 16.34
C LEU A 15 -0.81 -23.93 17.36
N LEU A 16 0.29 -24.61 17.02
CA LEU A 16 0.95 -25.56 17.91
C LEU A 16 1.56 -24.87 19.14
N LYS A 17 2.25 -23.75 18.94
CA LYS A 17 2.92 -23.00 20.01
C LYS A 17 1.95 -22.53 21.10
N TYR A 18 0.73 -22.17 20.71
CA TYR A 18 -0.28 -21.65 21.64
C TYR A 18 -1.40 -22.64 21.97
N GLY A 19 -1.31 -23.90 21.50
CA GLY A 19 -2.33 -24.92 21.75
C GLY A 19 -3.70 -24.58 21.16
N LEU A 20 -3.73 -23.90 20.02
CA LEU A 20 -4.94 -23.34 19.40
C LEU A 20 -5.48 -24.21 18.25
N VAL A 21 -4.98 -25.44 18.10
CA VAL A 21 -5.29 -26.32 16.96
C VAL A 21 -6.79 -26.58 16.81
N ASP A 22 -7.51 -26.76 17.91
CA ASP A 22 -8.96 -27.06 17.90
C ASP A 22 -9.85 -25.80 17.97
N ASN A 23 -9.27 -24.61 17.81
CA ASN A 23 -10.03 -23.37 17.85
C ASN A 23 -10.84 -23.21 16.54
N LYS A 24 -12.15 -23.40 16.63
CA LYS A 24 -13.08 -23.29 15.50
C LYS A 24 -12.96 -21.96 14.75
N TRP A 25 -12.83 -20.84 15.47
CA TRP A 25 -12.71 -19.52 14.84
C TRP A 25 -11.42 -19.39 14.02
N LEU A 26 -10.30 -19.89 14.52
CA LEU A 26 -9.02 -19.90 13.77
C LEU A 26 -9.05 -20.85 12.58
N SER A 27 -9.76 -21.98 12.69
CA SER A 27 -10.02 -22.87 11.56
C SER A 27 -10.84 -22.18 10.47
N ASP A 28 -11.95 -21.54 10.83
CA ASP A 28 -12.81 -20.80 9.89
C ASP A 28 -12.04 -19.62 9.26
N LEU A 29 -11.22 -18.91 10.04
CA LEU A 29 -10.37 -17.83 9.55
C LEU A 29 -9.33 -18.35 8.55
N TYR A 30 -8.73 -19.51 8.81
CA TYR A 30 -7.77 -20.14 7.91
C TYR A 30 -8.43 -20.63 6.62
N GLU A 31 -9.65 -21.14 6.64
CA GLU A 31 -10.37 -21.49 5.41
C GLU A 31 -10.66 -20.27 4.53
N ASN A 32 -10.96 -19.15 5.18
CA ASN A 32 -11.14 -17.86 4.51
C ASN A 32 -9.83 -17.15 4.14
N ARG A 33 -8.65 -17.78 4.28
CA ARG A 33 -7.34 -17.16 3.97
C ARG A 33 -7.24 -16.46 2.61
N HIS A 34 -8.01 -16.92 1.63
CA HIS A 34 -8.04 -16.35 0.29
C HIS A 34 -8.62 -14.92 0.21
N ILE A 35 -9.32 -14.44 1.24
CA ILE A 35 -9.90 -13.07 1.27
C ILE A 35 -9.07 -12.06 2.07
N TRP A 36 -8.09 -12.50 2.87
CA TRP A 36 -7.35 -11.62 3.78
C TRP A 36 -5.83 -11.83 3.81
N VAL A 37 -5.32 -12.95 3.28
CA VAL A 37 -3.87 -13.21 3.25
C VAL A 37 -3.29 -12.70 1.93
N PRO A 38 -2.38 -11.71 1.96
CA PRO A 38 -1.88 -11.02 0.76
C PRO A 38 -1.38 -11.93 -0.37
N ILE A 39 -0.81 -13.09 -0.04
CA ILE A 39 -0.25 -14.03 -1.03
C ILE A 39 -1.32 -14.69 -1.90
N TYR A 40 -2.56 -14.78 -1.41
CA TYR A 40 -3.69 -15.34 -2.14
C TYR A 40 -4.51 -14.24 -2.85
N LEU A 41 -4.19 -12.97 -2.60
CA LEU A 41 -4.88 -11.82 -3.21
C LEU A 41 -4.27 -11.42 -4.56
N ASP A 42 -3.41 -12.27 -5.12
CA ASP A 42 -2.72 -11.99 -6.37
C ASP A 42 -3.76 -11.72 -7.48
N HIS A 43 -3.55 -10.62 -8.20
CA HIS A 43 -4.40 -10.09 -9.29
C HIS A 43 -5.68 -9.31 -8.95
N HIS A 44 -6.02 -9.09 -7.68
CA HIS A 44 -7.20 -8.27 -7.33
C HIS A 44 -6.79 -6.90 -6.79
N PHE A 45 -7.42 -5.83 -7.30
CA PHE A 45 -7.22 -4.46 -6.80
C PHE A 45 -8.08 -4.24 -5.55
N TRP A 46 -7.48 -3.90 -4.41
CA TRP A 46 -8.20 -3.90 -3.12
C TRP A 46 -8.70 -2.54 -2.63
N VAL A 47 -8.56 -1.44 -3.40
CA VAL A 47 -9.12 -0.10 -3.08
C VAL A 47 -9.03 0.27 -1.59
N GLU A 48 -7.85 0.14 -0.99
CA GLU A 48 -7.61 0.44 0.45
C GLU A 48 -8.43 -0.37 1.46
N MET A 49 -9.00 -1.51 1.08
CA MET A 49 -9.68 -2.42 2.00
C MET A 49 -8.67 -3.22 2.83
N ARG A 50 -8.04 -2.58 3.82
CA ARG A 50 -7.57 -3.33 5.00
C ARG A 50 -8.82 -3.59 5.84
N SER A 51 -9.09 -4.86 6.16
CA SER A 51 -10.35 -5.36 6.71
C SER A 51 -10.93 -4.54 7.89
N THR A 52 -10.08 -3.85 8.66
CA THR A 52 -10.50 -3.03 9.80
C THR A 52 -10.32 -1.52 9.61
N GLN A 53 -9.60 -1.02 8.61
CA GLN A 53 -9.27 0.42 8.52
C GLN A 53 -10.53 1.30 8.34
N ARG A 54 -11.52 0.84 7.58
CA ARG A 54 -12.81 1.56 7.44
C ARG A 54 -13.62 1.56 8.74
N SER A 55 -13.70 0.42 9.42
CA SER A 55 -14.42 0.35 10.69
C SER A 55 -13.68 1.07 11.82
N GLU A 56 -12.35 1.01 11.86
CA GLU A 56 -11.49 1.69 12.83
C GLU A 56 -11.48 3.20 12.60
N SER A 57 -11.43 3.66 11.34
CA SER A 57 -11.55 5.09 11.07
C SER A 57 -12.93 5.59 11.46
N MET A 58 -14.00 4.87 11.10
CA MET A 58 -15.35 5.25 11.53
C MET A 58 -15.48 5.20 13.05
N HIS A 59 -14.99 4.14 13.71
CA HIS A 59 -15.07 4.00 15.16
C HIS A 59 -14.27 5.07 15.91
N SER A 60 -13.03 5.35 15.50
CA SER A 60 -12.20 6.44 16.04
C SER A 60 -12.83 7.82 15.80
N PHE A 61 -13.47 7.99 14.65
CA PHE A 61 -14.13 9.24 14.27
C PHE A 61 -15.42 9.46 15.07
N PHE A 62 -16.23 8.42 15.26
CA PHE A 62 -17.49 8.45 16.01
C PHE A 62 -17.30 8.48 17.53
N ASN A 63 -16.26 7.82 18.06
CA ASN A 63 -15.96 7.82 19.50
C ASN A 63 -15.68 9.22 20.07
N LYS A 64 -15.35 10.20 19.23
CA LYS A 64 -15.18 11.61 19.65
C LYS A 64 -16.50 12.32 19.94
N PHE A 65 -17.63 11.79 19.46
CA PHE A 65 -18.93 12.45 19.50
C PHE A 65 -20.04 11.59 20.10
N ILE A 66 -19.83 10.26 20.21
CA ILE A 66 -20.82 9.30 20.70
C ILE A 66 -20.27 8.62 21.96
N THR A 67 -20.97 8.81 23.08
CA THR A 67 -20.76 8.05 24.31
C THR A 67 -21.81 6.95 24.45
N ARG A 68 -21.56 5.96 25.33
CA ARG A 68 -22.45 4.80 25.58
C ARG A 68 -23.91 5.20 25.92
N ASN A 69 -24.15 6.42 26.39
CA ASN A 69 -25.45 6.92 26.82
C ASN A 69 -26.09 7.93 25.85
N SER A 70 -25.58 8.05 24.62
CA SER A 70 -26.11 8.99 23.63
C SER A 70 -27.47 8.55 23.12
N SER A 71 -28.48 9.43 23.14
CA SER A 71 -29.78 9.16 22.52
C SER A 71 -29.68 9.19 21.00
N LEU A 72 -30.63 8.54 20.30
CA LEU A 72 -30.69 8.53 18.83
C LEU A 72 -30.78 9.97 18.24
N ILE A 73 -31.46 10.88 18.94
CA ILE A 73 -31.58 12.29 18.54
C ILE A 73 -30.22 13.00 18.65
N GLN A 74 -29.45 12.70 19.70
CA GLN A 74 -28.08 13.21 19.83
C GLN A 74 -27.17 12.62 18.76
N PHE A 75 -27.33 11.35 18.40
CA PHE A 75 -26.60 10.73 17.29
C PHE A 75 -26.82 11.47 15.98
N VAL A 76 -28.07 11.73 15.59
CA VAL A 76 -28.39 12.43 14.34
C VAL A 76 -27.78 13.84 14.32
N LYS A 77 -27.92 14.61 15.41
CA LYS A 77 -27.31 15.94 15.52
C LYS A 77 -25.78 15.92 15.43
N GLN A 78 -25.15 14.93 16.07
CA GLN A 78 -23.70 14.79 16.02
C GLN A 78 -23.23 14.32 14.64
N TYR A 79 -24.02 13.50 13.93
CA TYR A 79 -23.74 13.08 12.57
C TYR A 79 -23.72 14.27 11.60
N ASP A 80 -24.69 15.18 11.69
CA ASP A 80 -24.73 16.40 10.85
C ASP A 80 -23.54 17.32 11.12
N ASN A 81 -23.23 17.57 12.40
CA ASN A 81 -22.04 18.34 12.79
C ASN A 81 -20.75 17.69 12.29
N CYS A 82 -20.71 16.37 12.33
CA CYS A 82 -19.57 15.57 11.90
C CYS A 82 -19.37 15.68 10.37
N LEU A 83 -20.43 15.60 9.58
CA LEU A 83 -20.41 15.83 8.14
C LEU A 83 -19.93 17.25 7.82
N GLY A 84 -20.50 18.27 8.47
CA GLY A 84 -20.09 19.66 8.28
C GLY A 84 -18.60 19.89 8.59
N SER A 85 -18.07 19.26 9.64
CA SER A 85 -16.64 19.34 9.97
C SER A 85 -15.72 18.70 8.92
N ARG A 86 -16.21 17.67 8.23
CA ARG A 86 -15.46 16.97 7.18
C ARG A 86 -15.46 17.79 5.89
N GLU A 87 -16.62 18.29 5.48
CA GLU A 87 -16.75 19.19 4.32
C GLU A 87 -15.90 20.45 4.49
N GLN A 88 -15.86 21.02 5.70
CA GLN A 88 -15.07 22.20 5.98
C GLN A 88 -13.56 21.92 5.85
N ARG A 89 -13.08 20.79 6.37
CA ARG A 89 -11.68 20.37 6.19
C ARG A 89 -11.33 20.11 4.73
N GLU A 90 -12.25 19.53 3.96
CA GLU A 90 -12.07 19.32 2.52
C GLU A 90 -11.96 20.68 1.80
N ARG A 91 -12.84 21.66 2.08
CA ARG A 91 -12.74 23.02 1.53
C ARG A 91 -11.46 23.76 1.90
N GLU A 92 -11.03 23.69 3.17
CA GLU A 92 -9.78 24.30 3.63
C GLU A 92 -8.57 23.66 2.95
N SER A 93 -8.64 22.35 2.73
CA SER A 93 -7.61 21.59 2.02
C SER A 93 -7.53 21.99 0.55
N ASP A 94 -8.68 22.17 -0.12
CA ASP A 94 -8.75 22.58 -1.52
C ASP A 94 -8.29 24.03 -1.72
N ALA A 95 -8.59 24.92 -0.76
CA ALA A 95 -8.15 26.32 -0.78
C ALA A 95 -6.64 26.50 -0.56
N ALA A 96 -5.98 25.54 0.10
CA ALA A 96 -4.57 25.64 0.46
C ALA A 96 -3.59 25.31 -0.69
N ASP A 97 -4.03 24.62 -1.76
CA ASP A 97 -3.15 24.16 -2.83
C ASP A 97 -3.52 24.76 -4.21
N PHE A 98 -2.78 25.80 -4.61
CA PHE A 98 -2.85 26.46 -5.91
C PHE A 98 -2.01 25.74 -6.99
N HIS A 99 -2.17 24.43 -7.19
CA HIS A 99 -1.48 23.73 -8.30
C HIS A 99 -2.34 22.72 -9.07
N THR A 100 -2.18 22.78 -10.39
CA THR A 100 -2.95 22.23 -11.51
C THR A 100 -3.09 20.70 -11.60
N PHE A 101 -2.74 19.93 -10.56
CA PHE A 101 -2.78 18.46 -10.58
C PHE A 101 -4.02 17.84 -9.93
N GLN A 102 -4.95 18.66 -9.43
CA GLN A 102 -6.17 18.22 -8.74
C GLN A 102 -7.22 17.53 -9.61
N HIS A 103 -7.16 17.64 -10.95
CA HIS A 103 -8.22 17.08 -11.79
C HIS A 103 -8.28 15.55 -11.82
N VAL A 104 -7.24 14.84 -11.32
CA VAL A 104 -7.16 13.37 -11.37
C VAL A 104 -7.13 12.73 -9.97
N TYR A 105 -6.68 13.43 -8.94
CA TYR A 105 -6.50 12.87 -7.58
C TYR A 105 -7.19 13.71 -6.51
N THR A 106 -7.81 13.04 -5.54
CA THR A 106 -8.21 13.69 -4.28
C THR A 106 -6.95 14.19 -3.55
N HIS A 107 -7.09 15.23 -2.74
CA HIS A 107 -5.97 15.82 -2.01
C HIS A 107 -5.18 14.80 -1.17
N GLN A 108 -5.90 13.90 -0.50
CA GLN A 108 -5.30 12.83 0.27
C GLN A 108 -4.46 11.90 -0.60
N LYS A 109 -4.97 11.53 -1.78
CA LYS A 109 -4.23 10.69 -2.74
C LYS A 109 -3.02 11.41 -3.32
N PHE A 110 -3.14 12.70 -3.60
CA PHE A 110 -2.01 13.50 -4.07
C PHE A 110 -0.86 13.53 -3.05
N ARG A 111 -1.17 13.71 -1.75
CA ARG A 111 -0.16 13.64 -0.68
C ARG A 111 0.53 12.27 -0.60
N GLU A 112 -0.21 11.18 -0.80
CA GLU A 112 0.37 9.83 -0.85
C GLU A 112 1.34 9.69 -2.02
N VAL A 113 0.97 10.17 -3.21
CA VAL A 113 1.84 10.16 -4.39
C VAL A 113 3.09 11.00 -4.14
N GLN A 114 2.96 12.21 -3.58
CA GLN A 114 4.10 13.05 -3.21
C GLN A 114 5.04 12.35 -2.21
N ALA A 115 4.48 11.66 -1.22
CA ALA A 115 5.27 10.90 -0.26
C ALA A 115 6.08 9.77 -0.94
N GLN A 116 5.48 9.04 -1.88
CA GLN A 116 6.18 8.00 -2.65
C GLN A 116 7.27 8.59 -3.55
N LEU A 117 7.02 9.73 -4.20
CA LEU A 117 7.99 10.45 -5.01
C LEU A 117 9.20 10.93 -4.19
N ARG A 118 8.97 11.46 -2.99
CA ARG A 118 10.05 11.87 -2.07
C ARG A 118 10.81 10.66 -1.54
N GLY A 119 10.09 9.60 -1.14
CA GLY A 119 10.68 8.37 -0.63
C GLY A 119 11.59 7.65 -1.62
N LYS A 120 11.40 7.88 -2.93
CA LYS A 120 12.31 7.38 -3.98
C LYS A 120 13.77 7.76 -3.73
N ALA A 121 14.05 8.95 -3.17
CA ALA A 121 15.42 9.39 -2.88
C ALA A 121 16.14 8.49 -1.86
N ASN A 122 15.38 7.77 -1.03
CA ASN A 122 15.90 6.84 -0.03
C ASN A 122 16.04 5.41 -0.58
N CYS A 123 15.77 5.20 -1.87
CA CYS A 123 15.80 3.89 -2.50
C CYS A 123 17.09 3.70 -3.31
N ILE A 124 17.83 2.63 -3.01
CA ILE A 124 18.97 2.18 -3.81
C ILE A 124 18.52 1.00 -4.65
N THR A 125 18.58 1.14 -5.97
CA THR A 125 18.12 0.12 -6.93
C THR A 125 19.31 -0.62 -7.52
N ARG A 126 19.19 -1.95 -7.62
CA ARG A 126 20.21 -2.84 -8.17
C ARG A 126 19.55 -3.86 -9.10
N LEU A 127 20.00 -3.92 -10.35
CA LEU A 127 19.62 -5.00 -11.26
C LEU A 127 20.21 -6.31 -10.72
N THR A 128 19.36 -7.30 -10.53
CA THR A 128 19.78 -8.63 -10.03
C THR A 128 19.86 -9.60 -11.20
N ASN A 129 18.79 -9.70 -11.98
CA ASN A 129 18.71 -10.60 -13.13
C ASN A 129 18.01 -9.89 -14.29
N SER A 130 18.43 -10.17 -15.52
CA SER A 130 17.70 -9.75 -16.73
C SER A 130 17.75 -10.88 -17.77
N ALA A 131 16.60 -11.24 -18.32
CA ALA A 131 16.48 -12.23 -19.38
C ALA A 131 15.24 -11.98 -20.24
N LEU A 132 15.40 -12.01 -21.57
CA LEU A 132 14.29 -12.03 -22.54
C LEU A 132 13.19 -10.97 -22.31
N GLY A 133 13.57 -9.73 -22.01
CA GLY A 133 12.62 -8.64 -21.76
C GLY A 133 12.01 -8.62 -20.35
N TYR A 134 12.49 -9.49 -19.45
CA TYR A 134 12.10 -9.53 -18.05
C TYR A 134 13.29 -9.23 -17.16
N SER A 135 13.17 -8.21 -16.32
CA SER A 135 14.21 -7.76 -15.39
C SER A 135 13.72 -7.86 -13.94
N VAL A 136 14.58 -8.32 -13.05
CA VAL A 136 14.35 -8.39 -11.61
C VAL A 136 15.33 -7.48 -10.91
N TYR A 137 14.78 -6.56 -10.14
CA TYR A 137 15.48 -5.55 -9.37
C TYR A 137 15.37 -5.83 -7.89
N GLU A 138 16.46 -5.57 -7.19
CA GLU A 138 16.51 -5.44 -5.75
C GLU A 138 16.53 -3.96 -5.40
N VAL A 139 15.57 -3.54 -4.58
CA VAL A 139 15.48 -2.18 -4.06
C VAL A 139 15.68 -2.20 -2.56
N LEU A 140 16.69 -1.45 -2.10
CA LEU A 140 16.96 -1.21 -0.70
C LEU A 140 16.40 0.15 -0.32
N GLU A 141 15.35 0.17 0.50
CA GLU A 141 14.76 1.39 1.04
C GLU A 141 15.35 1.71 2.41
N GLN A 142 16.00 2.86 2.54
CA GLN A 142 16.52 3.35 3.80
C GLN A 142 15.37 3.83 4.68
N VAL A 143 15.17 3.17 5.82
CA VAL A 143 14.12 3.54 6.78
C VAL A 143 14.69 4.41 7.89
N PHE A 144 15.88 4.06 8.40
CA PHE A 144 16.54 4.82 9.45
C PHE A 144 18.04 4.52 9.48
N SER A 145 18.89 5.55 9.37
CA SER A 145 20.35 5.40 9.43
C SER A 145 20.84 4.24 8.54
N SER A 146 21.48 3.21 9.10
CA SER A 146 21.97 2.03 8.35
C SER A 146 20.94 0.89 8.20
N ILE A 147 19.67 1.09 8.56
CA ILE A 147 18.61 0.08 8.45
C ILE A 147 17.93 0.20 7.09
N PHE A 148 17.99 -0.88 6.33
CA PHE A 148 17.38 -0.99 5.00
C PHE A 148 16.34 -2.11 4.96
N ASN A 149 15.19 -1.80 4.38
CA ASN A 149 14.24 -2.82 3.96
C ASN A 149 14.51 -3.20 2.51
N LYS A 150 14.41 -4.50 2.23
CA LYS A 150 14.69 -5.06 0.91
C LYS A 150 13.41 -5.48 0.21
N PHE A 151 13.26 -5.02 -1.03
CA PHE A 151 12.10 -5.31 -1.87
C PHE A 151 12.56 -5.83 -3.23
N ALA A 152 11.80 -6.80 -3.76
CA ALA A 152 11.95 -7.24 -5.14
C ALA A 152 10.95 -6.47 -6.03
N VAL A 153 11.43 -5.98 -7.16
CA VAL A 153 10.61 -5.36 -8.20
C VAL A 153 10.88 -6.07 -9.51
N THR A 154 9.83 -6.42 -10.23
CA THR A 154 9.92 -7.09 -11.52
C THR A 154 9.42 -6.15 -12.60
N TYR A 155 10.15 -6.07 -13.70
CA TYR A 155 9.81 -5.24 -14.86
C TYR A 155 9.77 -6.12 -16.11
N ASP A 156 8.62 -6.11 -16.77
CA ASP A 156 8.40 -6.73 -18.08
C ASP A 156 8.40 -5.60 -19.13
N SER A 157 9.46 -5.53 -19.92
CA SER A 157 9.62 -4.50 -20.95
C SER A 157 8.72 -4.73 -22.15
N VAL A 158 8.27 -5.97 -22.39
CA VAL A 158 7.37 -6.31 -23.50
C VAL A 158 5.94 -5.87 -23.17
N ALA A 159 5.47 -6.18 -21.96
CA ALA A 159 4.15 -5.77 -21.50
C ALA A 159 4.11 -4.34 -20.91
N ALA A 160 5.27 -3.67 -20.80
CA ALA A 160 5.44 -2.41 -20.08
C ALA A 160 4.86 -2.45 -18.65
N HIS A 161 5.00 -3.59 -17.98
CA HIS A 161 4.39 -3.85 -16.68
C HIS A 161 5.47 -3.94 -15.60
N VAL A 162 5.27 -3.17 -14.52
CA VAL A 162 6.13 -3.21 -13.33
C VAL A 162 5.32 -3.67 -12.11
N LYS A 163 5.88 -4.61 -11.35
CA LYS A 163 5.28 -5.14 -10.14
C LYS A 163 6.26 -5.10 -8.99
N CYS A 164 5.84 -4.56 -7.85
CA CYS A 164 6.66 -4.52 -6.63
C CYS A 164 6.12 -5.50 -5.59
N GLN A 165 7.01 -6.15 -4.85
CA GLN A 165 6.66 -7.00 -3.71
C GLN A 165 5.82 -6.28 -2.64
N CYS A 166 5.88 -4.95 -2.54
CA CYS A 166 5.09 -4.20 -1.55
C CYS A 166 3.58 -4.11 -1.90
N LEU A 167 3.21 -4.41 -3.14
CA LEU A 167 1.83 -4.41 -3.65
C LEU A 167 1.07 -3.09 -3.42
N LEU A 168 1.78 -1.96 -3.37
CA LEU A 168 1.15 -0.65 -3.11
C LEU A 168 0.21 -0.23 -4.25
N PHE A 169 0.54 -0.60 -5.49
CA PHE A 169 -0.30 -0.30 -6.63
C PHE A 169 -1.59 -1.13 -6.59
N GLU A 170 -1.49 -2.43 -6.34
CA GLU A 170 -2.62 -3.34 -6.22
C GLU A 170 -3.51 -3.01 -5.02
N SER A 171 -2.93 -2.49 -3.93
CA SER A 171 -3.69 -2.13 -2.73
C SER A 171 -4.25 -0.71 -2.73
N ARG A 172 -3.54 0.28 -3.32
CA ARG A 172 -3.87 1.72 -3.20
C ARG A 172 -3.92 2.49 -4.51
N GLY A 173 -3.58 1.85 -5.63
CA GLY A 173 -3.64 2.44 -6.98
C GLY A 173 -2.50 3.39 -7.29
N ILE A 174 -1.46 3.41 -6.45
CA ILE A 174 -0.34 4.34 -6.56
C ILE A 174 0.97 3.56 -6.67
N LEU A 175 1.88 4.04 -7.51
CA LEU A 175 3.22 3.47 -7.62
C LEU A 175 4.01 3.74 -6.34
N CYS A 176 4.66 2.71 -5.79
CA CYS A 176 5.54 2.87 -4.64
C CYS A 176 6.88 3.50 -5.02
N CYS A 177 7.58 4.03 -4.02
CA CYS A 177 8.95 4.53 -4.15
C CYS A 177 9.90 3.52 -4.80
N HIS A 178 9.72 2.21 -4.55
CA HIS A 178 10.56 1.16 -5.15
C HIS A 178 10.34 1.04 -6.65
N THR A 179 9.08 0.98 -7.08
CA THR A 179 8.71 0.97 -8.51
C THR A 179 9.19 2.24 -9.20
N LEU A 180 8.98 3.40 -8.59
CA LEU A 180 9.44 4.68 -9.13
C LEU A 180 10.97 4.73 -9.26
N SER A 181 11.70 4.13 -8.32
CA SER A 181 13.16 4.03 -8.38
C SER A 181 13.62 3.16 -9.55
N VAL A 182 13.00 2.00 -9.76
CA VAL A 182 13.29 1.11 -10.91
C VAL A 182 12.98 1.77 -12.24
N LEU A 183 11.81 2.39 -12.41
CA LEU A 183 11.47 3.09 -13.65
C LEU A 183 12.44 4.22 -14.00
N SER A 184 13.03 4.83 -12.97
CA SER A 184 14.03 5.88 -13.17
C SER A 184 15.41 5.32 -13.48
N PHE A 185 15.74 4.16 -12.93
CA PHE A 185 16.95 3.41 -13.24
C PHE A 185 16.94 2.94 -14.70
N GLU A 186 15.83 2.39 -15.18
CA GLU A 186 15.65 1.94 -16.57
C GLU A 186 15.84 3.11 -17.56
N ARG A 187 15.19 4.26 -17.33
CA ARG A 187 15.38 5.45 -18.19
C ARG A 187 16.83 5.92 -18.24
N ALA A 188 17.50 5.99 -17.08
CA ALA A 188 18.89 6.38 -17.03
C ALA A 188 19.81 5.40 -17.79
N ALA A 189 19.50 4.10 -17.76
CA ALA A 189 20.23 3.09 -18.52
C ALA A 189 20.01 3.24 -20.04
N GLU A 190 18.78 3.52 -20.49
CA GLU A 190 18.46 3.80 -21.89
C GLU A 190 19.21 5.04 -22.42
N ASP A 191 19.20 6.14 -21.67
CA ASP A 191 19.90 7.39 -22.02
C ASP A 191 21.43 7.19 -22.10
N THR A 192 21.99 6.38 -21.20
CA THR A 192 23.43 6.05 -21.21
C THR A 192 23.80 5.17 -22.42
N CYS A 193 22.93 4.25 -22.82
CA CYS A 193 23.15 3.45 -24.01
C CYS A 193 23.13 4.31 -25.29
N LEU A 194 22.21 5.26 -25.40
CA LEU A 194 22.11 6.16 -26.56
C LEU A 194 23.32 7.11 -26.67
N ALA A 195 23.85 7.60 -25.55
CA ALA A 195 25.04 8.46 -25.53
C ALA A 195 26.35 7.75 -25.95
N ASN A 196 26.37 6.41 -26.00
CA ASN A 196 27.53 5.64 -26.48
C ASN A 196 27.48 5.37 -28.00
N PHE A 197 26.47 5.88 -28.71
CA PHE A 197 26.32 5.79 -30.17
C PHE A 197 26.51 7.13 -30.89
N GLU A 198 26.93 8.19 -30.19
CA GLU A 198 27.40 9.47 -30.76
C GLU A 198 28.93 9.60 -30.58
#